data_AF-A0A914QYM3-F1
#
_entry.id   AF-A0A914QYM3-F1
#
_cell.length_a   1.000
_cell.length_b   1.000
_cell.length_c   1.000
_cell.angle_alpha   90.00
_cell.angle_beta   90.00
_cell.angle_gamma   90.00
#
_symmetry.space_group_name_H-M   'P 1'
#
loop_
_entity.id
_entity.type
_entity.pdbx_description
1 polymer ?
#
loop_
_entity_poly.entity_id
_entity_poly.type
_entity_poly.pdbx_seq_one_letter_code
_entity_poly.pdbx_strand_id
1 'polypeptide(L)'
;MIDVGRGCAYLEMNKHVHRDLAARNCLITSRSSSMRVTKIADFGLARHMYINEYYRVKGEDFLPLRWLALESAHEGVFTTKSDVWAYGVLCWETITLGDQPYKDKQNSMVLPFLRSGGRLEKPNECPSEL
;
A
#
# COMPACT_ATOMS: atom_id res chain seq x y z
N MET A 1 -2.40 8.04 -9.88
CA MET A 1 -2.17 8.27 -8.43
C MET A 1 -3.20 9.19 -7.78
N ILE A 2 -3.56 10.35 -8.36
CA ILE A 2 -4.55 11.26 -7.76
C ILE A 2 -5.90 10.56 -7.43
N ASP A 3 -6.44 9.76 -8.36
CA ASP A 3 -7.69 9.03 -8.13
C ASP A 3 -7.60 8.08 -6.93
N VAL A 4 -6.50 7.33 -6.84
CA VAL A 4 -6.25 6.41 -5.72
C VAL A 4 -6.06 7.17 -4.41
N GLY A 5 -5.34 8.30 -4.43
CA GLY A 5 -5.19 9.15 -3.24
C GLY A 5 -6.53 9.67 -2.73
N ARG A 6 -7.44 10.08 -3.63
CA ARG A 6 -8.82 10.45 -3.27
C ARG A 6 -9.61 9.27 -2.70
N GLY A 7 -9.46 8.08 -3.29
CA GLY A 7 -10.05 6.85 -2.77
C GLY A 7 -9.55 6.51 -1.36
N CYS A 8 -8.25 6.61 -1.11
CA CYS A 8 -7.65 6.37 0.21
C CYS A 8 -8.18 7.36 1.24
N ALA A 9 -8.26 8.66 0.89
CA ALA A 9 -8.84 9.68 1.76
C ALA A 9 -10.30 9.39 2.10
N TYR A 10 -11.08 8.90 1.13
CA TYR A 10 -12.46 8.47 1.38
C TYR A 10 -12.52 7.28 2.34
N LEU A 11 -11.66 6.26 2.18
CA LEU A 11 -11.61 5.11 3.09
C LEU A 11 -11.22 5.54 4.51
N GLU A 12 -10.22 6.41 4.66
CA GLU A 12 -9.80 6.97 5.95
C GLU A 12 -10.95 7.72 6.63
N MET A 13 -11.64 8.60 5.91
CA MET A 13 -12.78 9.36 6.45
C MET A 13 -13.92 8.44 6.94
N ASN A 14 -14.10 7.29 6.28
CA ASN A 14 -15.08 6.28 6.67
C ASN A 14 -14.51 5.23 7.64
N LYS A 15 -13.34 5.47 8.25
CA LYS A 15 -12.69 4.57 9.22
C LYS A 15 -12.51 3.14 8.68
N HIS A 16 -12.20 3.00 7.40
CA HIS A 16 -11.87 1.73 6.76
C HIS A 16 -10.37 1.65 6.50
N VAL A 17 -9.78 0.49 6.83
CA VAL A 17 -8.39 0.16 6.48
C VAL A 17 -8.42 -0.98 5.47
N HIS A 18 -7.76 -0.77 4.34
CA HIS A 18 -7.73 -1.68 3.20
C HIS A 18 -6.78 -2.86 3.44
N ARG A 19 -5.61 -2.61 4.04
CA ARG A 19 -4.58 -3.64 4.37
C ARG A 19 -3.88 -4.30 3.18
N ASP A 20 -4.25 -3.95 1.95
CA ASP A 20 -3.70 -4.53 0.72
C ASP A 20 -3.73 -3.53 -0.45
N LEU A 21 -3.37 -2.28 -0.18
CA LEU A 21 -3.18 -1.29 -1.24
C LEU A 21 -1.91 -1.64 -2.04
N ALA A 22 -2.10 -1.97 -3.32
CA ALA A 22 -1.05 -2.33 -4.25
C ALA A 22 -1.52 -2.10 -5.69
N ALA A 23 -0.59 -2.04 -6.66
CA ALA A 23 -0.93 -1.81 -8.06
C ALA A 23 -1.90 -2.87 -8.62
N ARG A 24 -1.71 -4.14 -8.23
CA ARG A 24 -2.60 -5.26 -8.59
C ARG A 24 -4.06 -5.09 -8.15
N ASN A 25 -4.30 -4.28 -7.11
CA ASN A 25 -5.62 -4.03 -6.53
C ASN A 25 -6.18 -2.66 -6.96
N CYS A 26 -5.61 -2.05 -7.99
CA CYS A 26 -6.11 -0.84 -8.63
C CYS A 26 -6.60 -1.16 -10.04
N LEU A 27 -7.90 -0.93 -10.30
CA LEU A 27 -8.52 -1.21 -11.59
C LEU A 27 -8.63 0.06 -12.43
N ILE A 28 -8.36 -0.08 -13.73
CA ILE A 28 -8.45 1.00 -14.71
C ILE A 28 -9.78 0.88 -15.47
N THR A 29 -10.63 1.90 -15.39
CA THR A 29 -12.00 1.84 -15.95
C THR A 29 -12.04 1.86 -17.48
N SER A 30 -11.06 2.48 -18.13
CA SER A 30 -11.05 2.67 -19.58
C SER A 30 -9.64 2.75 -20.14
N ARG A 31 -9.46 2.24 -21.36
CA ARG A 31 -8.23 2.43 -22.14
C ARG A 31 -8.12 3.86 -22.67
N SER A 32 -9.24 4.53 -22.94
CA SER A 32 -9.26 5.93 -23.39
C SER A 32 -8.71 6.83 -22.29
N SER A 33 -7.67 7.60 -22.59
CA SER A 33 -7.02 8.51 -21.64
C SER A 33 -7.99 9.56 -21.08
N SER A 34 -8.94 10.05 -21.89
CA SER A 34 -9.91 11.07 -21.48
C SER A 34 -10.99 10.56 -20.51
N MET A 35 -11.22 9.24 -20.46
CA MET A 35 -12.22 8.60 -19.59
C MET A 35 -11.60 7.69 -18.54
N ARG A 36 -10.27 7.66 -18.46
CA ARG A 36 -9.52 6.76 -17.59
C ARG A 36 -9.63 7.23 -16.15
N VAL A 37 -10.21 6.39 -15.30
CA VAL A 37 -10.23 6.57 -13.84
C VAL A 37 -9.62 5.33 -13.21
N THR A 38 -8.78 5.52 -12.19
CA THR A 38 -8.27 4.41 -11.37
C THR A 38 -9.15 4.21 -10.15
N LYS A 39 -9.59 2.98 -9.88
CA LYS A 39 -10.43 2.64 -8.72
C LYS A 39 -9.73 1.62 -7.84
N ILE A 40 -9.77 1.85 -6.53
CA ILE A 40 -9.33 0.87 -5.52
C ILE A 40 -10.31 -0.31 -5.53
N ALA A 41 -9.79 -1.53 -5.51
CA ALA A 41 -10.54 -2.77 -5.53
C ALA A 41 -9.94 -3.79 -4.56
N ASP A 42 -10.57 -4.97 -4.49
CA ASP A 42 -10.20 -6.09 -3.60
C ASP A 42 -10.20 -5.75 -2.10
N PHE A 43 -11.41 -5.68 -1.54
CA PHE A 43 -11.63 -5.42 -0.12
C PHE A 43 -11.63 -6.70 0.73
N GLY A 44 -11.13 -7.83 0.23
CA GLY A 44 -11.16 -9.13 0.95
C GLY A 44 -10.44 -9.08 2.31
N LEU A 45 -9.38 -8.29 2.40
CA LEU A 45 -8.62 -8.05 3.63
C LEU A 45 -9.06 -6.80 4.39
N ALA A 46 -9.94 -5.97 3.83
CA ALA A 46 -10.34 -4.71 4.43
C ALA A 46 -11.11 -4.89 5.73
N ARG A 47 -10.95 -3.96 6.67
CA ARG A 47 -11.62 -3.99 7.98
C ARG A 47 -12.10 -2.58 8.38
N HIS A 48 -13.27 -2.52 9.00
CA HIS A 48 -13.74 -1.32 9.68
C HIS A 48 -13.00 -1.17 11.02
N MET A 49 -12.56 0.04 11.33
CA MET A 49 -11.85 0.34 12.57
C MET A 49 -12.85 0.51 13.70
N TYR A 50 -12.91 -0.44 14.61
CA TYR A 50 -13.68 -0.31 15.85
C TYR A 50 -12.88 0.45 16.91
N ILE A 51 -13.57 1.31 17.67
CA ILE A 51 -13.30 2.03 18.93
C ILE A 51 -11.84 2.41 19.28
N ASN A 52 -10.84 1.55 19.08
CA ASN A 52 -9.44 1.75 19.44
C ASN A 52 -8.53 2.27 18.31
N GLU A 53 -9.06 2.67 17.15
CA GLU A 53 -8.28 3.24 16.04
C GLU A 53 -7.14 2.36 15.46
N TYR A 54 -7.04 1.08 15.86
CA TYR A 54 -6.17 0.08 15.23
C TYR A 54 -6.83 -1.32 15.14
N TYR A 55 -6.46 -2.11 14.13
CA TYR A 55 -6.78 -3.53 14.01
C TYR A 55 -5.51 -4.38 14.22
N ARG A 56 -5.61 -5.47 14.98
CA ARG A 56 -4.49 -6.41 15.21
C ARG A 56 -4.86 -7.81 14.72
N VAL A 57 -4.07 -8.34 13.79
CA VAL A 57 -4.26 -9.72 13.28
C VAL A 57 -3.95 -10.75 14.37
N LYS A 58 -4.81 -11.76 14.48
CA LYS A 58 -4.57 -12.98 15.27
C LYS A 58 -4.50 -14.17 14.30
N GLY A 59 -3.30 -14.64 13.94
CA GLY A 59 -3.12 -15.84 13.09
C GLY A 59 -2.21 -15.65 11.86
N GLU A 60 -2.18 -16.68 11.00
CA GLU A 60 -1.39 -16.79 9.76
C GLU A 60 -2.13 -16.20 8.54
N ASP A 61 -2.61 -14.95 8.62
CA ASP A 61 -3.06 -14.28 7.40
C ASP A 61 -1.85 -14.16 6.44
N PHE A 62 -2.00 -14.63 5.19
CA PHE A 62 -1.00 -14.39 4.14
C PHE A 62 -1.03 -12.90 3.77
N LEU A 63 -0.22 -12.11 4.46
CA LEU A 63 -0.15 -10.66 4.28
C LEU A 63 0.88 -10.26 3.21
N PRO A 64 0.64 -9.16 2.48
CA PRO A 64 1.50 -8.68 1.41
C PRO A 64 2.75 -7.97 1.97
N LEU A 65 3.70 -8.71 2.56
CA LEU A 65 4.85 -8.19 3.34
C LEU A 65 5.55 -6.95 2.75
N ARG A 66 5.74 -6.91 1.43
CA ARG A 66 6.46 -5.83 0.72
C ARG A 66 5.70 -4.50 0.65
N TRP A 67 4.40 -4.51 0.93
CA TRP A 67 3.54 -3.32 0.97
C TRP A 67 3.21 -2.89 2.40
N LEU A 68 3.51 -3.73 3.39
CA LEU A 68 3.16 -3.46 4.79
C LEU A 68 4.02 -2.35 5.38
N ALA A 69 3.38 -1.51 6.17
CA ALA A 69 4.07 -0.60 7.09
C ALA A 69 4.87 -1.38 8.13
N LEU A 70 5.86 -0.74 8.75
CA LEU A 70 6.77 -1.42 9.69
C LEU A 70 6.00 -2.00 10.90
N GLU A 71 5.06 -1.26 11.45
CA GLU A 71 4.17 -1.69 12.53
C GLU A 71 3.24 -2.82 12.10
N SER A 72 2.79 -2.83 10.84
CA SER A 72 1.96 -3.91 10.30
C SER A 72 2.76 -5.19 10.09
N ALA A 73 3.97 -5.08 9.54
CA ALA A 73 4.86 -6.20 9.30
C ALA A 73 5.44 -6.78 10.59
N HIS A 74 5.70 -5.95 11.61
CA HIS A 74 6.28 -6.40 12.86
C HIS A 74 5.23 -6.87 13.87
N GLU A 75 4.17 -6.09 14.07
CA GLU A 75 3.25 -6.25 15.20
C GLU A 75 1.84 -6.66 14.77
N GLY A 76 1.59 -6.71 13.46
CA GLY A 76 0.28 -6.99 12.89
C GLY A 76 -0.71 -5.85 13.10
N VAL A 77 -0.22 -4.63 13.34
CA VAL A 77 -1.03 -3.43 13.61
C VAL A 77 -1.39 -2.73 12.30
N PHE A 78 -2.68 -2.53 12.06
CA PHE A 78 -3.20 -1.87 10.87
C PHE A 78 -4.01 -0.63 11.25
N THR A 79 -3.71 0.46 10.56
CA THR A 79 -4.32 1.79 10.72
C THR A 79 -4.49 2.45 9.34
N THR A 80 -5.21 3.57 9.28
CA THR A 80 -5.25 4.37 8.04
C THR A 80 -3.86 4.89 7.66
N LYS A 81 -2.94 5.04 8.63
CA LYS A 81 -1.54 5.43 8.38
C LYS A 81 -0.71 4.29 7.81
N SER A 82 -1.01 3.03 8.16
CA SER A 82 -0.40 1.88 7.49
C SER A 82 -0.82 1.79 6.01
N ASP A 83 -2.05 2.20 5.67
CA ASP A 83 -2.49 2.32 4.27
C ASP A 83 -1.79 3.47 3.54
N VAL A 84 -1.42 4.56 4.23
CA VAL A 84 -0.59 5.65 3.65
C VAL A 84 0.81 5.14 3.28
N TRP A 85 1.41 4.27 4.08
CA TRP A 85 2.66 3.60 3.73
C TRP A 85 2.49 2.75 2.46
N ALA A 86 1.46 1.91 2.42
CA ALA A 86 1.17 1.06 1.26
C ALA A 86 0.90 1.91 0.00
N TYR A 87 0.24 3.06 0.14
CA TYR A 87 0.07 4.04 -0.94
C TYR A 87 1.41 4.58 -1.47
N GLY A 88 2.40 4.81 -0.60
CA GLY A 88 3.76 5.16 -1.01
C GLY A 88 4.44 4.07 -1.84
N VAL A 89 4.28 2.79 -1.45
CA VAL A 89 4.77 1.65 -2.23
C VAL A 89 4.04 1.56 -3.59
N LEU A 90 2.73 1.81 -3.63
CA LEU A 90 1.95 1.87 -4.86
C LEU A 90 2.39 3.02 -5.80
N CYS A 91 2.73 4.20 -5.25
CA CYS A 91 3.33 5.28 -6.04
C CYS A 91 4.63 4.81 -6.69
N TRP A 92 5.48 4.13 -5.92
CA TRP A 92 6.73 3.56 -6.44
C TRP A 92 6.46 2.55 -7.56
N GLU A 93 5.54 1.59 -7.38
CA GLU A 93 5.12 0.65 -8.42
C GLU A 93 4.66 1.37 -9.69
N THR A 94 3.91 2.47 -9.54
CA THR A 94 3.39 3.21 -10.69
C THR A 94 4.52 3.87 -11.49
N ILE A 95 5.50 4.46 -10.81
CA ILE A 95 6.63 5.15 -11.45
C ILE A 95 7.57 4.13 -12.10
N THR A 96 7.76 2.97 -11.49
CA THR A 96 8.59 1.88 -12.04
C THR A 96 7.87 1.01 -13.06
N LEU A 97 6.65 1.38 -13.46
CA LEU A 97 5.83 0.66 -14.43
C LEU A 97 5.52 -0.79 -14.00
N GLY A 98 5.30 -1.00 -12.70
CA GLY A 98 4.88 -2.27 -12.12
C GLY A 98 6.03 -3.16 -11.65
N ASP A 99 7.21 -2.59 -11.38
CA ASP A 99 8.33 -3.36 -10.83
C ASP A 99 8.02 -3.87 -9.41
N GLN A 100 8.71 -4.93 -8.99
CA GLN A 100 8.46 -5.52 -7.68
C GLN A 100 9.15 -4.71 -6.56
N PRO A 101 8.44 -4.27 -5.52
CA PRO A 101 9.07 -3.56 -4.41
C PRO A 101 10.12 -4.43 -3.71
N TYR A 102 11.32 -3.88 -3.48
CA TYR A 102 12.46 -4.58 -2.87
C TYR A 102 12.90 -5.85 -3.62
N LYS A 103 12.78 -5.89 -4.96
CA LYS A 103 13.07 -7.08 -5.79
C LYS A 103 14.46 -7.72 -5.57
N ASP A 104 15.42 -6.93 -5.11
CA ASP A 104 16.79 -7.33 -4.79
C ASP A 104 16.93 -7.99 -3.41
N LYS A 105 15.85 -8.02 -2.61
CA LYS A 105 15.79 -8.60 -1.27
C LYS A 105 14.93 -9.87 -1.30
N GLN A 106 15.39 -10.92 -0.62
CA GLN A 106 14.53 -12.06 -0.27
C GLN A 106 13.43 -11.63 0.71
N ASN A 107 12.27 -12.30 0.71
CA ASN A 107 11.15 -11.95 1.61
C ASN A 107 11.58 -11.89 3.09
N SER A 108 12.40 -12.83 3.55
CA SER A 108 12.94 -12.88 4.92
C SER A 108 13.80 -11.67 5.29
N MET A 109 14.36 -10.97 4.29
CA MET A 109 15.27 -9.83 4.49
C MET A 109 14.57 -8.47 4.42
N VAL A 110 13.30 -8.42 3.99
CA VAL A 110 12.55 -7.15 3.85
C VAL A 110 12.36 -6.48 5.21
N LEU A 111 11.84 -7.19 6.21
CA LEU A 111 11.61 -6.62 7.54
C LEU A 111 12.91 -6.16 8.24
N PRO A 112 13.99 -6.97 8.27
CA PRO A 112 15.30 -6.51 8.78
C PRO A 112 15.80 -5.24 8.09
N PHE A 113 15.70 -5.14 6.77
CA PHE A 113 16.11 -3.96 6.01
C PHE A 113 15.30 -2.71 6.36
N LEU A 114 13.98 -2.84 6.50
CA LEU A 114 13.11 -1.72 6.90
C LEU A 114 13.43 -1.23 8.32
N ARG A 115 13.72 -2.14 9.24
CA ARG A 115 14.12 -1.84 10.62
C ARG A 115 15.45 -1.10 10.71
N SER A 116 16.39 -1.37 9.80
CA SER A 116 17.66 -0.63 9.74
C SER A 116 17.54 0.73 9.03
N GLY A 117 16.30 1.19 8.74
CA GLY A 117 16.05 2.47 8.07
C GLY A 117 16.06 2.38 6.55
N GLY A 118 16.26 1.20 5.97
CA GLY A 118 16.21 0.97 4.53
C GLY A 118 14.86 1.33 3.94
N ARG A 119 14.84 1.90 2.73
CA ARG A 119 13.62 2.27 1.99
C ARG A 119 13.81 1.90 0.51
N LEU A 120 12.73 1.95 -0.25
CA LEU A 120 12.81 1.87 -1.71
C LEU A 120 13.65 3.04 -2.23
N GLU A 121 14.53 2.76 -3.18
CA GLU A 121 15.30 3.78 -3.86
C GLU A 121 14.39 4.61 -4.77
N LYS A 122 14.74 5.89 -4.95
CA LYS A 122 14.06 6.77 -5.88
C LYS A 122 14.22 6.23 -7.31
N PRO A 123 13.13 5.92 -8.04
CA PRO A 123 13.23 5.52 -9.44
C PRO A 123 13.83 6.62 -10.33
N ASN A 124 14.51 6.24 -11.41
CA ASN A 124 15.16 7.18 -12.33
C ASN A 124 14.18 8.22 -12.93
N GLU A 125 12.97 7.78 -13.27
CA GLU A 125 11.92 8.60 -13.89
C GLU A 125 11.03 9.33 -12.85
N CYS A 126 11.42 9.32 -11.57
CA CYS A 126 10.63 9.94 -10.51
C CYS A 126 10.84 11.48 -10.49
N PRO A 127 9.79 12.30 -10.66
CA PRO A 127 9.86 13.75 -10.53
C PRO A 127 10.44 14.19 -9.17
N SER A 128 10.96 15.42 -9.07
CA SER A 128 11.50 15.95 -7.82
C SER A 128 10.44 16.13 -6.73
N GLU A 129 9.20 16.34 -7.13
CA GLU A 129 8.06 16.65 -6.27
C GLU A 129 7.37 15.41 -5.69
N LEU A 130 7.82 14.20 -6.08
CA LEU A 130 7.27 12.89 -5.74
C LEU A 130 8.26 11.99 -4.98
#